data_AF-A0A150R274-F1
#
_entry.id   AF-A0A150R274-F1
#
_cell.length_a   1.000
_cell.length_b   1.000
_cell.length_c   1.000
_cell.angle_alpha   90.00
_cell.angle_beta   90.00
_cell.angle_gamma   90.00
#
_symmetry.space_group_name_H-M   'P 1'
#
loop_
_entity.id
_entity.type
_entity.pdbx_description
1 polymer ?
#
loop_
_entity_poly.entity_id
_entity_poly.type
_entity_poly.pdbx_seq_one_letter_code
_entity_poly.pdbx_strand_id
1 'polypeptide(L)'
;MGDDPDQVELVAENQRLRQRIQGLEQAEEERDRLREALRRSEEHVRLFMTYTPAAFAMFDRDMRYVMASQRYGADFGLDARDLIGRSHYEVFPDVPEHWKAIHQRCLAGASEGNDEEPFPRSDGHVEWGMWKIFPWHTATGEIGGIMLFTEVITKRKQLEDKLRMQAKTLLELSAPIVPLSQGVLVLPLVGALDAARAQQMMENLLGKVVERQARVAIIDVTGVPHIDTTSASALLQVARAVRLLGAQVVLTGIRPEVAQAIVGLDIELAGVVTRRDLQSGIAFAMTVNPGGVGM
;
A
#
# COMPACT_ATOMS: atom_id res chain seq x y z
N MET A 1 -22.42 -31.65 -87.98
CA MET A 1 -22.20 -30.58 -87.01
C MET A 1 -21.01 -31.01 -86.18
N GLY A 2 -19.81 -30.68 -86.66
CA GLY A 2 -18.57 -30.92 -85.92
C GLY A 2 -18.19 -29.60 -85.25
N ASP A 3 -17.88 -29.64 -83.95
CA ASP A 3 -17.39 -28.48 -83.23
C ASP A 3 -16.08 -27.99 -83.85
N ASP A 4 -16.00 -26.68 -84.09
CA ASP A 4 -14.82 -26.00 -84.60
C ASP A 4 -13.71 -26.03 -83.51
N PRO A 5 -12.54 -26.64 -83.76
CA PRO A 5 -11.49 -26.77 -82.73
C PRO A 5 -11.06 -25.44 -82.11
N ASP A 6 -11.15 -24.33 -82.86
CA ASP A 6 -10.87 -22.97 -82.36
C ASP A 6 -11.92 -22.50 -81.33
N GLN A 7 -13.17 -22.95 -81.42
CA GLN A 7 -14.21 -22.62 -80.42
C GLN A 7 -14.00 -23.36 -79.10
N VAL A 8 -13.52 -24.61 -79.14
CA VAL A 8 -13.28 -25.40 -77.92
C VAL A 8 -12.12 -24.82 -77.11
N GLU A 9 -11.06 -24.36 -77.79
CA GLU A 9 -9.90 -23.71 -77.17
C GLU A 9 -10.27 -22.34 -76.56
N LEU A 10 -11.05 -21.53 -77.29
CA LEU A 10 -11.56 -20.25 -76.75
C LEU A 10 -12.45 -20.44 -75.51
N VAL A 11 -13.30 -21.47 -75.48
CA VAL A 11 -14.17 -21.75 -74.32
C VAL A 11 -13.34 -22.18 -73.11
N ALA A 12 -12.32 -23.03 -73.32
CA ALA A 12 -11.41 -23.45 -72.26
C ALA A 12 -10.58 -22.27 -71.72
N GLU A 13 -10.10 -21.38 -72.59
CA GLU A 13 -9.37 -20.19 -72.18
C GLU A 13 -10.28 -19.18 -71.45
N ASN A 14 -11.51 -18.96 -71.92
CA ASN A 14 -12.46 -18.09 -71.24
C ASN A 14 -12.83 -18.62 -69.85
N GLN A 15 -13.01 -19.94 -69.70
CA GLN A 15 -13.22 -20.58 -68.40
C GLN A 15 -12.01 -20.40 -67.46
N ARG A 16 -10.80 -20.56 -67.98
CA ARG A 16 -9.56 -20.35 -67.22
C ARG A 16 -9.41 -18.89 -66.77
N LEU A 17 -9.72 -17.93 -67.63
CA LEU A 17 -9.69 -16.51 -67.31
C LEU A 17 -10.73 -16.15 -66.26
N ARG A 18 -11.96 -16.68 -66.35
CA ARG A 18 -13.00 -16.49 -65.33
C ARG A 18 -12.60 -17.03 -63.96
N GLN A 19 -12.02 -18.23 -63.91
CA GLN A 19 -11.50 -18.79 -62.66
C GLN A 19 -10.38 -17.92 -62.05
N ARG A 20 -9.51 -17.37 -62.90
CA ARG A 20 -8.41 -16.50 -62.45
C ARG A 20 -8.89 -15.13 -61.99
N ILE A 21 -9.88 -14.54 -62.65
CA ILE A 21 -10.56 -13.31 -62.22
C ILE A 21 -11.21 -13.53 -60.86
N GLN A 22 -11.98 -14.62 -60.70
CA GLN A 22 -12.63 -14.94 -59.44
C GLN A 22 -11.62 -15.15 -58.29
N GLY A 23 -10.48 -15.78 -58.56
CA GLY A 23 -9.41 -15.93 -57.57
C GLY A 23 -8.73 -14.59 -57.20
N LEU A 24 -8.58 -13.67 -58.15
CA LEU A 24 -8.04 -12.33 -57.88
C LEU A 24 -9.03 -11.47 -57.09
N GLU A 25 -10.32 -11.54 -57.40
CA GLU A 25 -11.38 -10.84 -56.66
C GLU A 25 -11.43 -11.30 -55.20
N GLN A 26 -11.33 -12.62 -54.95
CA GLN A 26 -11.23 -13.16 -53.58
C GLN A 26 -9.99 -12.68 -52.83
N ALA A 27 -8.82 -12.67 -53.49
CA ALA A 27 -7.58 -12.19 -52.90
C ALA A 27 -7.61 -10.67 -52.60
N GLU A 28 -8.28 -9.88 -53.45
CA GLU A 28 -8.49 -8.46 -53.21
C GLU A 28 -9.42 -8.21 -52.02
N GLU A 29 -10.56 -8.91 -51.94
CA GLU A 29 -11.46 -8.83 -50.78
C GLU A 29 -10.76 -9.21 -49.46
N GLU A 30 -9.94 -10.26 -49.47
CA GLU A 30 -9.21 -10.69 -48.29
C GLU A 30 -8.14 -9.68 -47.86
N ARG A 31 -7.40 -9.13 -48.83
CA ARG A 31 -6.42 -8.06 -48.57
C ARG A 31 -7.08 -6.83 -47.96
N ASP A 32 -8.24 -6.42 -48.48
CA ASP A 32 -8.93 -5.22 -48.01
C ASP A 32 -9.51 -5.44 -46.60
N ARG A 33 -10.04 -6.64 -46.30
CA ARG A 33 -10.43 -7.02 -44.92
C ARG A 33 -9.25 -6.98 -43.94
N LEU A 34 -8.09 -7.50 -44.34
CA LEU A 34 -6.88 -7.49 -43.50
C LEU A 34 -6.37 -6.05 -43.26
N ARG A 35 -6.40 -5.19 -44.28
CA ARG A 35 -6.04 -3.77 -44.14
C ARG A 35 -6.99 -3.02 -43.22
N GLU A 36 -8.30 -3.26 -43.35
CA GLU A 36 -9.31 -2.67 -42.46
C GLU A 36 -9.11 -3.13 -41.01
N ALA A 37 -8.86 -4.43 -40.80
CA ALA A 37 -8.58 -4.99 -39.48
C ALA A 37 -7.30 -4.42 -38.86
N LEU A 38 -6.24 -4.28 -39.66
CA LEU A 38 -4.98 -3.66 -39.22
C LEU A 38 -5.19 -2.20 -38.84
N ARG A 39 -5.85 -1.40 -39.71
CA ARG A 39 -6.18 0.01 -39.42
C ARG A 39 -6.97 0.15 -38.12
N ARG A 40 -7.97 -0.71 -37.91
CA ARG A 40 -8.77 -0.73 -36.67
C ARG A 40 -7.93 -1.10 -35.45
N SER A 41 -7.01 -2.05 -35.58
CA SER A 41 -6.08 -2.41 -34.51
C SER A 41 -5.12 -1.26 -34.17
N GLU A 42 -4.52 -0.62 -35.18
CA GLU A 42 -3.64 0.55 -35.04
C GLU A 42 -4.37 1.73 -34.37
N GLU A 43 -5.63 1.97 -34.72
CA GLU A 43 -6.46 2.98 -34.09
C GLU A 43 -6.70 2.69 -32.60
N HIS A 44 -7.03 1.45 -32.23
CA HIS A 44 -7.20 1.07 -30.82
C HIS A 44 -5.90 1.24 -30.03
N VAL A 45 -4.77 0.80 -30.58
CA VAL A 45 -3.45 0.96 -29.96
C VAL A 45 -3.11 2.45 -29.76
N ARG A 46 -3.35 3.29 -30.78
CA ARG A 46 -3.15 4.74 -30.70
C ARG A 46 -4.03 5.37 -29.62
N LEU A 47 -5.30 4.97 -29.53
CA LEU A 47 -6.23 5.46 -28.51
C LEU A 47 -5.79 5.06 -27.10
N PHE A 48 -5.40 3.79 -26.90
CA PHE A 48 -4.84 3.34 -25.63
C PHE A 48 -3.60 4.16 -25.24
N MET A 49 -2.67 4.39 -26.16
CA MET A 49 -1.48 5.20 -25.91
C MET A 49 -1.80 6.67 -25.58
N THR A 50 -2.83 7.24 -26.22
CA THR A 50 -3.19 8.66 -26.06
C THR A 50 -3.90 8.93 -24.74
N TYR A 51 -4.80 8.03 -24.34
CA TYR A 51 -5.68 8.26 -23.19
C TYR A 51 -5.27 7.50 -21.92
N THR A 52 -4.29 6.58 -21.99
CA THR A 52 -3.76 5.96 -20.78
C THR A 52 -3.00 7.01 -19.97
N PRO A 53 -3.37 7.26 -18.70
CA PRO A 53 -2.75 8.29 -17.88
C PRO A 53 -1.33 7.92 -17.39
N ALA A 54 -0.73 6.86 -17.93
CA ALA A 54 0.58 6.36 -17.52
C ALA A 54 1.72 7.10 -18.24
N ALA A 55 2.75 7.49 -17.49
CA ALA A 55 4.01 7.90 -18.08
C ALA A 55 4.78 6.65 -18.56
N PHE A 56 5.01 6.57 -19.86
CA PHE A 56 5.86 5.53 -20.43
C PHE A 56 6.69 6.06 -21.59
N ALA A 57 7.84 5.43 -21.82
CA ALA A 57 8.69 5.62 -22.99
C ALA A 57 9.16 4.26 -23.51
N MET A 58 9.31 4.15 -24.83
CA MET A 58 9.81 2.96 -25.52
C MET A 58 11.05 3.36 -26.29
N PHE A 59 12.10 2.57 -26.14
CA PHE A 59 13.41 2.81 -26.71
C PHE A 59 13.80 1.66 -27.63
N ASP A 60 14.59 1.94 -28.67
CA ASP A 60 15.27 0.90 -29.42
C ASP A 60 16.53 0.39 -28.67
N ARG A 61 17.31 -0.49 -29.32
CA ARG A 61 18.54 -1.05 -28.75
C ARG A 61 19.64 -0.02 -28.50
N ASP A 62 19.61 1.11 -29.20
CA ASP A 62 20.56 2.22 -29.06
C ASP A 62 20.04 3.30 -28.10
N MET A 63 19.00 2.99 -27.32
CA MET A 63 18.34 3.89 -26.38
C MET A 63 17.74 5.13 -27.06
N ARG A 64 17.37 5.04 -28.35
CA ARG A 64 16.65 6.12 -29.04
C ARG A 64 15.16 5.96 -28.83
N TYR A 65 14.45 7.06 -28.61
CA TYR A 65 13.00 7.01 -28.40
C TYR A 65 12.29 6.51 -29.66
N VAL A 66 11.59 5.39 -29.53
CA VAL A 66 10.62 4.89 -30.51
C VAL A 66 9.24 5.47 -30.20
N MET A 67 8.96 5.72 -28.92
CA MET A 67 7.69 6.26 -28.45
C MET A 67 7.83 6.92 -27.08
N ALA A 68 6.99 7.92 -26.81
CA ALA A 68 6.80 8.47 -25.47
C ALA A 68 5.35 8.91 -25.28
N SER A 69 4.77 8.65 -24.11
CA SER A 69 3.43 9.12 -23.79
C SER A 69 3.42 10.61 -23.48
N GLN A 70 2.27 11.27 -23.66
CA GLN A 70 2.13 12.69 -23.29
C GLN A 70 2.41 12.91 -21.80
N ARG A 71 2.01 11.96 -20.96
CA ARG A 71 2.27 12.00 -19.52
C ARG A 71 3.76 11.95 -19.21
N TYR A 72 4.53 11.09 -19.90
CA TYR A 72 6.00 11.04 -19.77
C TYR A 72 6.61 12.39 -20.15
N GLY A 73 6.20 12.97 -21.28
CA GLY A 73 6.63 14.32 -21.67
C GLY A 73 6.36 15.36 -20.58
N ALA A 74 5.13 15.40 -20.06
CA ALA A 74 4.73 16.34 -19.01
C ALA A 74 5.53 16.16 -17.70
N ASP A 75 5.73 14.91 -17.25
CA ASP A 75 6.42 14.61 -15.99
C ASP A 75 7.91 15.00 -16.05
N PHE A 76 8.53 14.95 -17.23
CA PHE A 76 9.93 15.34 -17.43
C PHE A 76 10.12 16.72 -18.07
N GLY A 77 9.04 17.47 -18.34
CA GLY A 77 9.12 18.81 -18.95
C GLY A 77 9.55 18.83 -20.43
N LEU A 78 9.20 17.78 -21.18
CA LEU A 78 9.60 17.57 -22.59
C LEU A 78 8.35 17.52 -23.50
N ASP A 79 8.47 17.94 -24.76
CA ASP A 79 7.46 17.60 -25.78
C ASP A 79 7.73 16.18 -26.29
N ALA A 80 6.80 15.25 -26.01
CA ALA A 80 6.91 13.86 -26.42
C ALA A 80 7.12 13.68 -27.93
N ARG A 81 6.63 14.62 -28.75
CA ARG A 81 6.80 14.59 -30.23
C ARG A 81 8.24 14.84 -30.66
N ASP A 82 8.99 15.63 -29.89
CA ASP A 82 10.37 16.01 -30.21
C ASP A 82 11.38 14.97 -29.71
N LEU A 83 10.93 13.93 -29.00
CA LEU A 83 11.80 12.89 -28.46
C LEU A 83 12.13 11.81 -29.49
N ILE A 84 11.20 11.50 -30.39
CA ILE A 84 11.31 10.35 -31.30
C ILE A 84 12.61 10.41 -32.12
N GLY A 85 13.41 9.35 -32.05
CA GLY A 85 14.72 9.20 -32.71
C GLY A 85 15.92 9.77 -31.95
N ARG A 86 15.72 10.63 -30.94
CA ARG A 86 16.81 11.17 -30.11
C ARG A 86 17.28 10.13 -29.10
N SER A 87 18.56 10.15 -28.73
CA SER A 87 19.07 9.25 -27.69
C SER A 87 18.61 9.72 -26.31
N HIS A 88 18.15 8.78 -25.47
CA HIS A 88 17.81 9.05 -24.07
C HIS A 88 18.96 9.73 -23.32
N TYR A 89 20.20 9.33 -23.60
CA TYR A 89 21.40 9.90 -22.96
C TYR A 89 21.78 11.29 -23.50
N GLU A 90 21.28 11.68 -24.68
CA GLU A 90 21.41 13.06 -25.17
C GLU A 90 20.35 13.97 -24.55
N VAL A 91 19.14 13.45 -24.32
CA VAL A 91 18.05 14.17 -23.65
C VAL A 91 18.35 14.35 -22.16
N PHE A 92 18.92 13.32 -21.53
CA PHE A 92 19.33 13.31 -20.13
C PHE A 92 20.83 12.96 -20.03
N PRO A 93 21.73 13.96 -20.12
CA PRO A 93 23.18 13.72 -20.06
C PRO A 93 23.64 13.25 -18.67
N ASP A 94 22.92 13.63 -17.63
CA ASP A 94 23.26 13.35 -16.23
C ASP A 94 22.66 12.03 -15.70
N VAL A 95 22.24 11.11 -16.58
CA VAL A 95 21.69 9.81 -16.16
C VAL A 95 22.73 9.06 -15.32
N PRO A 96 22.41 8.70 -14.06
CA PRO A 96 23.30 7.96 -13.19
C PRO A 96 23.76 6.63 -13.78
N GLU A 97 24.97 6.19 -13.42
CA GLU A 97 25.57 4.97 -13.96
C GLU A 97 24.75 3.71 -13.64
N HIS A 98 24.09 3.69 -12.47
CA HIS A 98 23.23 2.56 -12.12
C HIS A 98 22.05 2.41 -13.09
N TRP A 99 21.50 3.50 -13.64
CA TRP A 99 20.40 3.46 -14.60
C TRP A 99 20.87 2.89 -15.93
N LYS A 100 22.06 3.30 -16.40
CA LYS A 100 22.67 2.73 -17.60
C LYS A 100 22.88 1.23 -17.46
N ALA A 101 23.32 0.77 -16.28
CA ALA A 101 23.47 -0.65 -16.00
C ALA A 101 22.13 -1.40 -16.02
N ILE A 102 21.04 -0.82 -15.49
CA ILE A 102 19.68 -1.38 -15.58
C ILE A 102 19.25 -1.47 -17.04
N HIS A 103 19.41 -0.39 -17.82
CA HIS A 103 19.06 -0.39 -19.26
C HIS A 103 19.78 -1.51 -20.01
N GLN A 104 21.08 -1.70 -19.78
CA GLN A 104 21.86 -2.76 -20.41
C GLN A 104 21.36 -4.17 -20.05
N ARG A 105 21.04 -4.42 -18.77
CA ARG A 105 20.49 -5.72 -18.35
C ARG A 105 19.11 -5.96 -18.96
N CYS A 106 18.26 -4.94 -19.02
CA CYS A 106 16.96 -5.05 -19.67
C CYS A 106 17.06 -5.27 -21.19
N LEU A 107 18.02 -4.62 -21.85
CA LEU A 107 18.35 -4.88 -23.26
C LEU A 107 18.91 -6.29 -23.50
N ALA A 108 19.45 -6.94 -22.47
CA ALA A 108 19.84 -8.35 -22.49
C ALA A 108 18.70 -9.32 -22.11
N GLY A 109 17.49 -8.80 -21.85
CA GLY A 109 16.28 -9.59 -21.59
C GLY A 109 15.77 -9.55 -20.15
N ALA A 110 16.45 -8.86 -19.23
CA ALA A 110 15.98 -8.74 -17.85
C ALA A 110 14.75 -7.82 -17.74
N SER A 111 13.93 -8.06 -16.72
CA SER A 111 12.83 -7.17 -16.35
C SER A 111 13.09 -6.66 -14.94
N GLU A 112 13.17 -5.35 -14.78
CA GLU A 112 13.55 -4.71 -13.52
C GLU A 112 12.57 -3.63 -13.12
N GLY A 113 12.56 -3.30 -11.83
CA GLY A 113 11.60 -2.36 -11.32
C GLY A 113 11.74 -2.08 -9.84
N ASN A 114 11.26 -0.90 -9.44
CA ASN A 114 11.12 -0.52 -8.05
C ASN A 114 9.75 0.12 -7.86
N ASP A 115 9.00 -0.37 -6.86
CA ASP A 115 7.67 0.16 -6.57
C ASP A 115 7.73 1.45 -5.75
N GLU A 116 8.85 1.70 -5.07
CA GLU A 116 9.00 2.79 -4.12
C GLU A 116 10.45 3.30 -4.05
N GLU A 117 10.86 4.07 -5.04
CA GLU A 117 12.19 4.69 -5.05
C GLU A 117 12.14 6.17 -4.63
N PRO A 118 12.96 6.59 -3.65
CA PRO A 118 13.08 8.00 -3.30
C PRO A 118 14.01 8.73 -4.29
N PHE A 119 13.51 9.82 -4.86
CA PHE A 119 14.23 10.76 -5.71
C PHE A 119 14.39 12.10 -4.97
N PRO A 120 15.56 12.37 -4.38
CA PRO A 120 15.85 13.66 -3.76
C PRO A 120 15.85 14.77 -4.82
N ARG A 121 15.12 15.85 -4.57
CA ARG A 121 15.13 17.06 -5.39
C ARG A 121 16.09 18.11 -4.81
N SER A 122 16.50 19.06 -5.65
CA SER A 122 17.52 20.06 -5.33
C SER A 122 17.12 21.05 -4.24
N ASP A 123 15.83 21.22 -3.99
CA ASP A 123 15.23 22.04 -2.92
C ASP A 123 15.02 21.27 -1.60
N GLY A 124 15.46 20.01 -1.54
CA GLY A 124 15.45 19.18 -0.33
C GLY A 124 14.19 18.34 -0.12
N HIS A 125 13.16 18.44 -0.97
CA HIS A 125 12.04 17.50 -0.90
C HIS A 125 12.39 16.17 -1.58
N VAL A 126 11.71 15.10 -1.16
CA VAL A 126 11.84 13.77 -1.77
C VAL A 126 10.57 13.48 -2.54
N GLU A 127 10.71 13.20 -3.82
CA GLU A 127 9.64 12.59 -4.61
C GLU A 127 9.77 11.08 -4.59
N TRP A 128 8.65 10.39 -4.53
CA TRP A 128 8.63 8.93 -4.61
C TRP A 128 8.16 8.53 -6.00
N GLY A 129 8.93 7.66 -6.65
CA GLY A 129 8.60 7.12 -7.95
C GLY A 129 8.48 5.59 -7.91
N MET A 130 7.50 5.07 -8.64
CA MET A 130 7.52 3.69 -9.12
C MET A 130 8.10 3.70 -10.53
N TRP A 131 8.93 2.72 -10.85
CA TRP A 131 9.36 2.47 -12.21
C TRP A 131 9.45 1.00 -12.53
N LYS A 132 9.21 0.65 -13.80
CA LYS A 132 9.39 -0.69 -14.33
C LYS A 132 10.01 -0.61 -15.72
N ILE A 133 10.96 -1.49 -16.02
CA ILE A 133 11.61 -1.59 -17.32
C ILE A 133 11.54 -3.04 -17.82
N PHE A 134 11.03 -3.22 -19.04
CA PHE A 134 10.88 -4.53 -19.68
C PHE A 134 11.38 -4.50 -21.13
N PRO A 135 11.94 -5.60 -21.65
CA PRO A 135 12.28 -5.70 -23.07
C PRO A 135 11.01 -5.86 -23.91
N TRP A 136 10.97 -5.22 -25.07
CA TRP A 136 9.98 -5.49 -26.10
C TRP A 136 10.63 -6.21 -27.27
N HIS A 137 9.83 -7.04 -27.96
CA HIS A 137 10.33 -7.94 -29.00
C HIS A 137 9.80 -7.51 -30.37
N THR A 138 10.63 -7.69 -31.39
CA THR A 138 10.24 -7.53 -32.79
C THR A 138 9.37 -8.72 -33.23
N ALA A 139 8.82 -8.65 -34.44
CA ALA A 139 8.06 -9.76 -35.03
C ALA A 139 8.88 -11.06 -35.19
N THR A 140 10.21 -10.97 -35.23
CA THR A 140 11.12 -12.13 -35.30
C THR A 140 11.43 -12.75 -33.93
N GLY A 141 10.92 -12.15 -32.84
CA GLY A 141 11.17 -12.60 -31.47
C GLY A 141 12.49 -12.08 -30.87
N GLU A 142 13.23 -11.25 -31.58
CA GLU A 142 14.43 -10.60 -31.05
C GLU A 142 14.07 -9.38 -30.19
N ILE A 143 14.91 -9.04 -29.21
CA ILE A 143 14.74 -7.81 -28.42
C ILE A 143 14.93 -6.61 -29.36
N GLY A 144 13.88 -5.83 -29.56
CA GLY A 144 13.93 -4.59 -30.33
C GLY A 144 14.34 -3.38 -29.49
N GLY A 145 14.24 -3.50 -28.17
CA GLY A 145 14.67 -2.49 -27.20
C GLY A 145 13.98 -2.66 -25.86
N ILE A 146 13.81 -1.57 -25.11
CA ILE A 146 13.17 -1.59 -23.78
C ILE A 146 12.02 -0.59 -23.66
N MET A 147 11.10 -0.85 -22.74
CA MET A 147 10.00 0.02 -22.38
C MET A 147 10.12 0.39 -20.90
N LEU A 148 10.08 1.68 -20.61
CA LEU A 148 10.11 2.28 -19.28
C LEU A 148 8.71 2.76 -18.93
N PHE A 149 8.22 2.34 -17.77
CA PHE A 149 7.05 2.91 -17.10
C PHE A 149 7.51 3.67 -15.86
N THR A 150 6.90 4.83 -15.62
CA THR A 150 7.16 5.64 -14.44
C THR A 150 5.84 6.15 -13.85
N GLU A 151 5.76 6.23 -12.53
CA GLU A 151 4.64 6.85 -11.83
C GLU A 151 5.15 7.63 -10.63
N VAL A 152 4.74 8.89 -10.49
CA VAL A 152 5.01 9.68 -9.27
C VAL A 152 3.97 9.31 -8.22
N ILE A 153 4.40 8.65 -7.15
CA ILE A 153 3.55 8.14 -6.07
C ILE A 153 3.63 8.98 -4.78
N THR A 154 4.32 10.11 -4.81
CA THR A 154 4.53 11.01 -3.65
C THR A 154 3.23 11.34 -2.91
N LYS A 155 2.17 11.73 -3.63
CA LYS A 155 0.87 12.08 -3.02
C LYS A 155 0.22 10.87 -2.33
N ARG A 156 0.30 9.70 -2.96
CA ARG A 156 -0.23 8.44 -2.39
C ARG A 156 0.48 8.12 -1.08
N LYS A 157 1.82 8.16 -1.09
CA LYS A 157 2.64 7.97 0.11
C LYS A 157 2.34 8.96 1.22
N GLN A 158 2.23 10.25 0.91
CA GLN A 158 1.88 11.27 1.91
C GLN A 158 0.50 11.03 2.55
N LEU A 159 -0.48 10.56 1.76
CA LEU A 159 -1.80 10.21 2.27
C LEU A 159 -1.75 8.96 3.15
N GLU A 160 -1.03 7.93 2.73
CA GLU A 160 -0.81 6.70 3.51
C GLU A 160 -0.10 6.98 4.83
N ASP A 161 0.96 7.80 4.81
CA ASP A 161 1.69 8.22 6.01
C ASP A 161 0.80 9.04 6.94
N LYS A 162 -0.02 9.95 6.39
CA LYS A 162 -0.98 10.72 7.19
C LYS A 162 -2.02 9.83 7.85
N LEU A 163 -2.58 8.86 7.11
CA LEU A 163 -3.49 7.85 7.64
C LEU A 163 -2.82 7.00 8.71
N ARG A 164 -1.58 6.57 8.49
CA ARG A 164 -0.78 5.80 9.44
C ARG A 164 -0.51 6.58 10.72
N MET A 165 -0.17 7.87 10.61
CA MET A 165 0.02 8.75 11.76
C MET A 165 -1.29 8.98 12.52
N GLN A 166 -2.40 9.18 11.82
CA GLN A 166 -3.72 9.27 12.47
C GLN A 166 -4.10 7.97 13.19
N ALA A 167 -3.88 6.81 12.58
CA ALA A 167 -4.09 5.50 13.20
C ALA A 167 -3.18 5.29 14.41
N LYS A 168 -1.90 5.71 14.33
CA LYS A 168 -0.96 5.66 15.44
C LYS A 168 -1.39 6.58 16.59
N THR A 169 -1.83 7.80 16.33
CA THR A 169 -2.37 8.70 17.35
C THR A 169 -3.63 8.12 18.01
N LEU A 170 -4.50 7.45 17.24
CA LEU A 170 -5.64 6.72 17.80
C LEU A 170 -5.21 5.53 18.69
N LEU A 171 -4.08 4.89 18.39
CA LEU A 171 -3.51 3.81 19.18
C LEU A 171 -2.69 4.29 20.40
N GLU A 172 -2.07 5.47 20.36
CA GLU A 172 -1.42 6.11 21.52
C GLU A 172 -2.45 6.55 22.58
N LEU A 173 -3.73 6.65 22.21
CA LEU A 173 -4.87 6.78 23.11
C LEU A 173 -5.34 5.45 23.72
N SER A 174 -4.55 4.37 23.65
CA SER A 174 -5.01 3.05 24.09
C SER A 174 -4.92 2.78 25.61
N ALA A 175 -4.48 3.71 26.45
CA ALA A 175 -4.75 3.66 27.89
C ALA A 175 -4.51 5.05 28.53
N PRO A 176 -5.30 6.08 28.21
CA PRO A 176 -5.08 7.42 28.74
C PRO A 176 -5.29 7.36 30.25
N ILE A 177 -4.22 7.58 31.02
CA ILE A 177 -4.34 7.70 32.47
C ILE A 177 -5.01 9.03 32.76
N VAL A 178 -6.28 8.99 33.17
CA VAL A 178 -7.09 10.16 33.47
C VAL A 178 -6.97 10.48 34.96
N PRO A 179 -6.43 11.64 35.36
CA PRO A 179 -6.49 12.08 36.75
C PRO A 179 -7.92 12.50 37.09
N LEU A 180 -8.49 11.91 38.14
CA LEU A 180 -9.87 12.19 38.54
C LEU A 180 -9.95 13.25 39.65
N SER A 181 -9.03 13.17 40.61
CA SER A 181 -8.88 14.12 41.72
C SER A 181 -7.44 14.04 42.23
N GLN A 182 -7.07 14.91 43.19
CA GLN A 182 -5.72 14.86 43.78
C GLN A 182 -5.44 13.48 44.36
N GLY A 183 -4.46 12.78 43.80
CA GLY A 183 -4.06 11.45 44.25
C GLY A 183 -4.91 10.27 43.72
N VAL A 184 -5.83 10.48 42.77
CA VAL A 184 -6.63 9.41 42.14
C VAL A 184 -6.42 9.41 40.62
N LEU A 185 -6.01 8.25 40.09
CA LEU A 185 -5.83 8.01 38.66
C LEU A 185 -6.81 6.93 38.17
N VAL A 186 -7.27 7.06 36.93
CA VAL A 186 -8.11 6.07 36.25
C VAL A 186 -7.43 5.64 34.95
N LEU A 187 -7.34 4.33 34.74
CA LEU A 187 -6.80 3.70 33.55
C LEU A 187 -7.90 2.88 32.86
N PRO A 188 -8.66 3.47 31.93
CA PRO A 188 -9.63 2.74 31.14
C PRO A 188 -8.93 1.91 30.06
N LEU A 189 -9.32 0.63 29.96
CA LEU A 189 -8.80 -0.31 28.97
C LEU A 189 -9.86 -0.58 27.90
N VAL A 190 -9.52 -0.32 26.65
CA VAL A 190 -10.43 -0.43 25.50
C VAL A 190 -9.83 -1.31 24.41
N GLY A 191 -10.49 -2.41 24.05
CA GLY A 191 -9.99 -3.34 23.03
C GLY A 191 -9.10 -4.43 23.62
N ALA A 192 -8.50 -5.24 22.75
CA ALA A 192 -7.71 -6.40 23.16
C ALA A 192 -6.47 -5.98 23.99
N LEU A 193 -6.24 -6.67 25.10
CA LEU A 193 -5.02 -6.57 25.88
C LEU A 193 -4.04 -7.60 25.33
N ASP A 194 -2.83 -7.19 24.98
CA ASP A 194 -1.72 -8.08 24.63
C ASP A 194 -0.50 -7.75 25.51
N ALA A 195 0.57 -8.55 25.38
CA ALA A 195 1.77 -8.38 26.20
C ALA A 195 2.46 -7.02 25.98
N ALA A 196 2.53 -6.54 24.74
CA ALA A 196 3.17 -5.26 24.42
C ALA A 196 2.40 -4.09 25.05
N ARG A 197 1.08 -4.13 24.94
CA ARG A 197 0.17 -3.15 25.52
C ARG A 197 0.20 -3.17 27.04
N ALA A 198 0.24 -4.36 27.66
CA ALA A 198 0.34 -4.47 29.10
C ALA A 198 1.66 -3.89 29.64
N GLN A 199 2.77 -4.10 28.94
CA GLN A 199 4.06 -3.50 29.28
C GLN A 199 4.03 -1.97 29.19
N GLN A 200 3.44 -1.42 28.13
CA GLN A 200 3.27 0.03 28.00
C GLN A 200 2.38 0.62 29.09
N MET A 201 1.28 -0.07 29.42
CA MET A 201 0.41 0.31 30.53
C MET A 201 1.15 0.34 31.86
N MET A 202 1.99 -0.66 32.12
CA MET A 202 2.84 -0.73 33.31
C MET A 202 3.72 0.52 33.40
N GLU A 203 4.55 0.76 32.39
CA GLU A 203 5.52 1.86 32.38
C GLU A 203 4.84 3.22 32.57
N ASN A 204 3.75 3.45 31.83
CA ASN A 204 2.98 4.69 31.93
C ASN A 204 2.31 4.86 33.29
N LEU A 205 1.67 3.81 33.82
CA LEU A 205 0.94 3.89 35.09
C LEU A 205 1.89 4.09 36.27
N LEU A 206 3.00 3.35 36.34
CA LEU A 206 4.00 3.53 37.38
C LEU A 206 4.59 4.95 37.34
N GLY A 207 4.94 5.46 36.15
CA GLY A 207 5.44 6.82 35.99
C GLY A 207 4.46 7.88 36.49
N LYS A 208 3.16 7.75 36.13
CA LYS A 208 2.13 8.69 36.58
C LYS A 208 1.79 8.57 38.06
N VAL A 209 1.84 7.37 38.64
CA VAL A 209 1.63 7.18 40.08
C VAL A 209 2.68 7.94 40.88
N VAL A 210 3.95 7.89 40.47
CA VAL A 210 5.04 8.63 41.13
C VAL A 210 4.91 10.14 40.87
N GLU A 211 4.76 10.57 39.61
CA GLU A 211 4.64 11.98 39.22
C GLU A 211 3.52 12.70 39.98
N ARG A 212 2.38 12.03 40.15
CA ARG A 212 1.16 12.61 40.73
C ARG A 212 0.95 12.22 42.19
N GLN A 213 1.88 11.47 42.78
CA GLN A 213 1.75 10.92 44.14
C GLN A 213 0.40 10.25 44.36
N ALA A 214 -0.01 9.44 43.38
CA ALA A 214 -1.33 8.81 43.39
C ALA A 214 -1.43 7.81 44.54
N ARG A 215 -2.49 7.92 45.34
CA ARG A 215 -2.83 6.97 46.41
C ARG A 215 -3.75 5.88 45.92
N VAL A 216 -4.52 6.15 44.87
CA VAL A 216 -5.46 5.18 44.28
C VAL A 216 -5.31 5.17 42.75
N ALA A 217 -5.18 3.97 42.18
CA ALA A 217 -5.21 3.73 40.75
C ALA A 217 -6.38 2.79 40.42
N ILE A 218 -7.34 3.30 39.65
CA ILE A 218 -8.47 2.51 39.15
C ILE A 218 -8.10 1.97 37.77
N ILE A 219 -8.21 0.68 37.54
CA ILE A 219 -8.01 0.05 36.22
C ILE A 219 -9.34 -0.54 35.78
N ASP A 220 -9.92 0.04 34.73
CA ASP A 220 -11.23 -0.35 34.21
C ASP A 220 -11.08 -1.27 33.01
N VAL A 221 -11.44 -2.55 33.19
CA VAL A 221 -11.37 -3.59 32.15
C VAL A 221 -12.70 -3.77 31.40
N THR A 222 -13.68 -2.89 31.61
CA THR A 222 -15.02 -3.00 30.99
C THR A 222 -14.97 -3.11 29.46
N GLY A 223 -14.01 -2.42 28.83
CA GLY A 223 -13.81 -2.38 27.37
C GLY A 223 -12.96 -3.50 26.79
N VAL A 224 -12.55 -4.50 27.57
CA VAL A 224 -11.73 -5.63 27.11
C VAL A 224 -12.64 -6.84 26.85
N PRO A 225 -12.89 -7.23 25.58
CA PRO A 225 -13.90 -8.23 25.26
C PRO A 225 -13.49 -9.67 25.60
N HIS A 226 -12.18 -9.97 25.56
CA HIS A 226 -11.61 -11.28 25.89
C HIS A 226 -10.27 -11.09 26.60
N ILE A 227 -10.06 -11.79 27.70
CA ILE A 227 -8.79 -11.83 28.44
C ILE A 227 -8.34 -13.27 28.49
N ASP A 228 -7.20 -13.56 27.87
CA ASP A 228 -6.53 -14.85 28.00
C ASP A 228 -5.69 -14.90 29.29
N THR A 229 -5.11 -16.07 29.57
CA THR A 229 -4.27 -16.27 30.76
C THR A 229 -3.06 -15.33 30.81
N THR A 230 -2.44 -15.07 29.65
CA THR A 230 -1.30 -14.16 29.51
C THR A 230 -1.69 -12.73 29.90
N SER A 231 -2.81 -12.24 29.38
CA SER A 231 -3.32 -10.89 29.63
C SER A 231 -3.80 -10.72 31.06
N ALA A 232 -4.43 -11.75 31.64
CA ALA A 232 -4.79 -11.76 33.06
C ALA A 232 -3.55 -11.65 33.95
N SER A 233 -2.51 -12.45 33.68
CA SER A 233 -1.24 -12.41 34.41
C SER A 233 -0.58 -11.02 34.31
N ALA A 234 -0.56 -10.43 33.11
CA ALA A 234 0.02 -9.11 32.88
C ALA A 234 -0.74 -8.01 33.63
N LEU A 235 -2.08 -8.01 33.62
CA LEU A 235 -2.92 -7.09 34.38
C LEU A 235 -2.61 -7.17 35.89
N LEU A 236 -2.46 -8.39 36.43
CA LEU A 236 -2.15 -8.60 37.83
C LEU A 236 -0.71 -8.19 38.17
N GLN A 237 0.23 -8.33 37.23
CA GLN A 237 1.57 -7.79 37.38
C GLN A 237 1.53 -6.26 37.49
N VAL A 238 0.74 -5.58 36.64
CA VAL A 238 0.52 -4.13 36.73
C VAL A 238 -0.01 -3.73 38.10
N ALA A 239 -1.07 -4.41 38.56
CA ALA A 239 -1.66 -4.14 39.87
C ALA A 239 -0.65 -4.33 41.02
N ARG A 240 0.19 -5.37 40.98
CA ARG A 240 1.22 -5.62 41.99
C ARG A 240 2.30 -4.54 41.99
N ALA A 241 2.79 -4.13 40.82
CA ALA A 241 3.82 -3.11 40.71
C ALA A 241 3.35 -1.75 41.24
N VAL A 242 2.11 -1.35 40.94
CA VAL A 242 1.52 -0.11 41.46
C VAL A 242 1.41 -0.14 42.98
N ARG A 243 1.07 -1.30 43.56
CA ARG A 243 1.03 -1.48 45.02
C ARG A 243 2.40 -1.39 45.67
N LEU A 244 3.46 -1.85 45.01
CA LEU A 244 4.84 -1.67 45.50
C LEU A 244 5.21 -0.19 45.62
N LEU A 245 4.61 0.68 44.80
CA LEU A 245 4.76 2.13 44.91
C LEU A 245 3.87 2.75 46.00
N GLY A 246 3.13 1.95 46.77
CA GLY A 246 2.29 2.42 47.87
C GLY A 246 0.89 2.90 47.45
N ALA A 247 0.47 2.69 46.21
CA ALA A 247 -0.85 3.05 45.73
C ALA A 247 -1.83 1.86 45.79
N GLN A 248 -3.06 2.11 46.24
CA GLN A 248 -4.13 1.13 46.23
C GLN A 248 -4.68 0.94 44.81
N VAL A 249 -4.81 -0.31 44.38
CA VAL A 249 -5.36 -0.64 43.06
C VAL A 249 -6.82 -1.05 43.19
N VAL A 250 -7.66 -0.48 42.33
CA VAL A 250 -9.08 -0.81 42.19
C VAL A 250 -9.32 -1.36 40.80
N LEU A 251 -9.70 -2.63 40.67
CA LEU A 251 -10.11 -3.22 39.39
C LEU A 251 -11.63 -3.09 39.22
N THR A 252 -12.07 -2.58 38.06
CA THR A 252 -13.49 -2.43 37.72
C THR A 252 -13.84 -3.13 36.41
N GLY A 253 -15.10 -3.54 36.25
CA GLY A 253 -15.58 -4.10 34.98
C GLY A 253 -15.19 -5.55 34.71
N ILE A 254 -14.80 -6.32 35.74
CA ILE A 254 -14.44 -7.73 35.59
C ILE A 254 -15.67 -8.53 35.18
N ARG A 255 -15.62 -9.12 33.98
CA ARG A 255 -16.65 -10.04 33.45
C ARG A 255 -16.45 -11.46 33.99
N PRO A 256 -17.48 -12.33 34.00
CA PRO A 256 -17.37 -13.70 34.51
C PRO A 256 -16.21 -14.50 33.90
N GLU A 257 -15.97 -14.35 32.61
CA GLU A 257 -14.91 -15.09 31.87
C GLU A 257 -13.52 -14.66 32.35
N VAL A 258 -13.34 -13.37 32.66
CA VAL A 258 -12.10 -12.80 33.21
C VAL A 258 -11.88 -13.30 34.64
N ALA A 259 -12.94 -13.33 35.45
CA ALA A 259 -12.86 -13.84 36.83
C ALA A 259 -12.46 -15.33 36.84
N GLN A 260 -13.03 -16.13 35.93
CA GLN A 260 -12.68 -17.54 35.77
C GLN A 260 -11.21 -17.72 35.35
N ALA A 261 -10.70 -16.91 34.42
CA ALA A 261 -9.31 -16.94 34.01
C ALA A 261 -8.36 -16.62 35.17
N ILE A 262 -8.68 -15.63 36.00
CA ILE A 262 -7.87 -15.26 37.18
C ILE A 262 -7.89 -16.39 38.23
N VAL A 263 -9.05 -16.98 38.49
CA VAL A 263 -9.19 -18.10 39.44
C VAL A 263 -8.44 -19.34 38.94
N GLY A 264 -8.51 -19.63 37.64
CA GLY A 264 -7.82 -20.78 37.04
C GLY A 264 -6.29 -20.68 37.04
N LEU A 265 -5.74 -19.48 37.25
CA LEU A 265 -4.31 -19.25 37.38
C LEU A 265 -3.77 -19.38 38.82
N ASP A 266 -4.66 -19.61 39.80
CA ASP A 266 -4.33 -19.66 41.23
C ASP A 266 -3.60 -18.39 41.72
N ILE A 267 -3.90 -17.24 41.11
CA ILE A 267 -3.28 -15.96 41.48
C ILE A 267 -4.11 -15.29 42.56
N GLU A 268 -3.53 -15.11 43.74
CA GLU A 268 -4.14 -14.34 44.81
C GLU A 268 -4.27 -12.85 44.43
N LEU A 269 -5.50 -12.34 44.44
CA LEU A 269 -5.81 -10.90 44.34
C LEU A 269 -5.52 -10.14 45.65
N ALA A 270 -4.68 -10.68 46.54
CA ALA A 270 -4.47 -10.16 47.88
C ALA A 270 -4.09 -8.67 47.85
N GLY A 271 -4.98 -7.79 48.32
CA GLY A 271 -4.78 -6.35 48.38
C GLY A 271 -5.18 -5.55 47.13
N VAL A 272 -5.78 -6.20 46.11
CA VAL A 272 -6.47 -5.53 45.00
C VAL A 272 -7.96 -5.43 45.32
N VAL A 273 -8.52 -4.23 45.26
CA VAL A 273 -9.95 -4.02 45.50
C VAL A 273 -10.71 -4.22 44.20
N THR A 274 -11.75 -5.04 44.20
CA THR A 274 -12.63 -5.20 43.04
C THR A 274 -13.93 -4.44 43.24
N ARG A 275 -14.42 -3.82 42.16
CA ARG A 275 -15.72 -3.14 42.11
C ARG A 275 -16.43 -3.50 40.81
N ARG A 276 -17.76 -3.43 40.82
CA ARG A 276 -18.57 -3.94 39.70
C ARG A 276 -18.38 -3.11 38.41
N ASP A 277 -18.16 -1.81 38.56
CA ASP A 277 -18.11 -0.83 37.48
C ASP A 277 -17.22 0.35 37.88
N LEU A 278 -16.88 1.20 36.90
CA LEU A 278 -16.07 2.37 37.11
C LEU A 278 -16.70 3.33 38.15
N GLN A 279 -18.02 3.50 38.14
CA GLN A 279 -18.73 4.39 39.06
C GLN A 279 -18.51 3.98 40.53
N SER A 280 -18.67 2.70 40.85
CA SER A 280 -18.42 2.18 42.20
C SER A 280 -16.93 2.17 42.57
N GLY A 281 -16.03 2.02 41.60
CA GLY A 281 -14.59 2.23 41.77
C GLY A 281 -14.24 3.66 42.16
N ILE A 282 -14.81 4.63 41.47
CA ILE A 282 -14.64 6.06 41.75
C ILE A 282 -15.15 6.39 43.15
N ALA A 283 -16.37 5.97 43.50
CA ALA A 283 -16.94 6.21 44.81
C ALA A 283 -16.03 5.68 45.93
N PHE A 284 -15.46 4.47 45.75
CA PHE A 284 -14.50 3.91 46.69
C PHE A 284 -13.21 4.75 46.78
N ALA A 285 -12.61 5.12 45.65
CA ALA A 285 -11.38 5.91 45.62
C ALA A 285 -11.52 7.24 46.38
N MET A 286 -12.69 7.88 46.29
CA MET A 286 -12.97 9.13 47.01
C MET A 286 -13.09 8.94 48.53
N THR A 287 -13.53 7.76 49.00
CA THR A 287 -13.56 7.46 50.45
C THR A 287 -12.16 7.22 51.03
N VAL A 288 -11.28 6.59 50.26
CA VAL A 288 -9.89 6.32 50.65
C VAL A 288 -9.02 7.58 50.56
N ASN A 289 -9.38 8.49 49.66
CA ASN A 289 -8.64 9.72 49.43
C ASN A 289 -9.54 10.98 49.54
N PRO A 290 -9.97 11.34 50.76
CA PRO A 290 -10.92 12.43 50.99
C PRO A 290 -10.35 13.84 50.71
N GLY A 291 -9.04 13.98 50.52
CA GLY A 291 -8.35 15.27 50.34
C GLY A 291 -8.60 16.01 49.02
N GLY A 292 -9.51 15.52 48.16
CA GLY A 292 -9.84 16.11 46.86
C GLY A 292 -11.23 16.73 46.75
N VAL A 293 -12.06 16.69 47.80
CA VAL A 293 -13.39 17.32 47.81
C VAL A 293 -13.43 18.36 48.93
N GLY A 294 -13.22 19.62 48.56
CA GLY A 294 -13.37 20.76 49.46
C GLY A 294 -12.07 21.43 49.86
N MET A 295 -11.52 22.22 48.93
CA MET A 295 -11.09 23.60 49.17
C MET A 295 -11.27 24.39 47.87
#